data_AF-A0AAU8FYQ1-F1
#
_entry.id   AF-A0AAU8FYQ1-F1
#
_cell.length_a   1.000
_cell.length_b   1.000
_cell.length_c   1.000
_cell.angle_alpha   90.00
_cell.angle_beta   90.00
_cell.angle_gamma   90.00
#
_symmetry.space_group_name_H-M   'P 1'
#
loop_
_entity.id
_entity.type
_entity.pdbx_description
1 polymer ?
#
loop_
_entity_poly.entity_id
_entity_poly.type
_entity_poly.pdbx_seq_one_letter_code
_entity_poly.pdbx_strand_id
1 'polypeptide(L)'
;MQIDHVVALSDAWQKGAQQLDADTRRVFANDPLNLLAVDGPTNQAKGDGDAATWLPPNKAFRCEYVARQVAVKATYKLWVTQAEHDAIARILTTCPDQLLPAADGAVGSYVQAEAAAEPPAPEPVPVPDPVVVPEPETAPVIVPDPAPAPPPAPTPQPEPEPAPAFYKNCDAVRAAGAAPIYEGQPGYSRKLDRDGDGVGCE
;
A
#
# COMPACT_ATOMS: atom_id res chain seq x y z
N MET A 1 4.78 -17.66 2.49
CA MET A 1 3.43 -17.25 2.92
C MET A 1 3.53 -15.87 3.57
N GLN A 2 2.58 -15.00 3.31
CA GLN A 2 2.43 -13.65 3.88
C GLN A 2 0.96 -13.41 4.24
N ILE A 3 0.70 -12.39 5.06
CA ILE A 3 -0.66 -11.91 5.31
C ILE A 3 -0.89 -10.70 4.42
N ASP A 4 -1.89 -10.79 3.55
CA ASP A 4 -2.35 -9.71 2.68
C ASP A 4 -3.59 -9.03 3.29
N HIS A 5 -3.68 -7.72 3.09
CA HIS A 5 -4.87 -6.94 3.37
C HIS A 5 -5.77 -6.95 2.14
N VAL A 6 -6.92 -7.62 2.23
CA VAL A 6 -7.88 -7.78 1.11
C VAL A 6 -8.28 -6.43 0.53
N VAL A 7 -8.50 -5.42 1.39
CA VAL A 7 -8.44 -4.01 1.04
C VAL A 7 -7.11 -3.45 1.55
N ALA A 8 -6.21 -3.10 0.63
CA ALA A 8 -4.87 -2.63 0.98
C ALA A 8 -4.93 -1.37 1.87
N LEU A 9 -3.99 -1.24 2.82
CA LEU A 9 -3.97 -0.11 3.75
C LEU A 9 -3.75 1.24 3.04
N SER A 10 -2.91 1.27 1.99
CA SER A 10 -2.68 2.45 1.15
C SER A 10 -3.93 2.85 0.36
N ASP A 11 -4.63 1.87 -0.24
CA ASP A 11 -5.90 2.09 -0.94
C ASP A 11 -6.98 2.66 0.00
N ALA A 12 -7.13 2.02 1.15
CA ALA A 12 -8.10 2.44 2.16
C ALA A 12 -7.84 3.87 2.65
N TRP A 13 -6.57 4.24 2.86
CA TRP A 13 -6.20 5.61 3.27
C TRP A 13 -6.69 6.65 2.27
N GLN A 14 -6.44 6.42 0.99
CA GLN A 14 -6.88 7.28 -0.11
C GLN A 14 -8.41 7.30 -0.26
N LYS A 15 -9.09 6.25 0.23
CA LYS A 15 -10.52 6.03 0.03
C LYS A 15 -11.37 6.13 1.31
N GLY A 16 -10.89 6.89 2.29
CA GLY A 16 -11.68 7.31 3.46
C GLY A 16 -11.13 6.88 4.81
N ALA A 17 -10.17 5.95 4.86
CA ALA A 17 -9.57 5.54 6.12
C ALA A 17 -8.79 6.68 6.79
N GLN A 18 -8.36 7.71 6.06
CA GLN A 18 -7.78 8.92 6.64
C GLN A 18 -8.71 9.70 7.57
N GLN A 19 -10.02 9.50 7.44
CA GLN A 19 -11.04 10.13 8.29
C GLN A 19 -11.38 9.28 9.53
N LEU A 20 -10.93 8.03 9.56
CA LEU A 20 -11.12 7.15 10.70
C LEU A 20 -10.16 7.53 11.83
N ASP A 21 -10.66 7.49 13.06
CA ASP A 21 -9.82 7.63 14.24
C ASP A 21 -8.76 6.51 14.31
N ALA A 22 -7.74 6.72 15.14
CA ALA A 22 -6.59 5.82 15.22
C ALA A 22 -6.97 4.41 15.68
N ASP A 23 -7.95 4.28 16.60
CA ASP A 23 -8.37 2.98 17.11
C ASP A 23 -9.16 2.22 16.04
N THR A 24 -10.07 2.90 15.34
CA THR A 24 -10.82 2.30 14.22
C THR A 24 -9.89 1.87 13.08
N ARG A 25 -8.86 2.65 12.73
CA ARG A 25 -7.84 2.22 11.75
C ARG A 25 -7.05 1.01 12.21
N ARG A 26 -6.72 0.93 13.50
CA ARG A 26 -6.05 -0.24 14.06
C ARG A 26 -6.94 -1.48 13.97
N VAL A 27 -8.23 -1.35 14.25
CA VAL A 27 -9.21 -2.44 14.08
C VAL A 27 -9.26 -2.86 12.61
N PHE A 28 -9.43 -1.92 11.67
CA PHE A 28 -9.40 -2.20 10.22
C PHE A 28 -8.15 -2.97 9.75
N ALA A 29 -6.97 -2.58 10.25
CA ALA A 29 -5.71 -3.22 9.88
C ALA A 29 -5.52 -4.63 10.48
N ASN A 30 -6.29 -4.99 11.52
CA ASN A 30 -6.20 -6.28 12.21
C ASN A 30 -7.48 -7.12 12.09
N ASP A 31 -8.45 -6.67 11.30
CA ASP A 31 -9.71 -7.36 11.09
C ASP A 31 -9.50 -8.67 10.32
N PRO A 32 -9.86 -9.85 10.87
CA PRO A 32 -9.78 -11.12 10.15
C PRO A 32 -10.51 -11.13 8.80
N LEU A 33 -11.55 -10.32 8.64
CA LEU A 33 -12.25 -10.14 7.36
C LEU A 33 -11.36 -9.45 6.32
N ASN A 34 -10.45 -8.59 6.76
CA ASN A 34 -9.50 -7.89 5.90
C ASN A 34 -8.16 -8.62 5.77
N LEU A 35 -7.93 -9.75 6.46
CA LEU A 35 -6.65 -10.48 6.43
C LEU A 35 -6.78 -11.81 5.68
N LEU A 36 -5.86 -12.07 4.74
CA LEU A 36 -5.82 -13.31 3.97
C LEU A 36 -4.39 -13.87 3.90
N ALA A 37 -4.21 -15.15 4.21
CA ALA A 37 -2.93 -15.83 4.03
C ALA A 37 -2.71 -16.15 2.54
N VAL A 38 -1.63 -15.62 1.96
CA VAL A 38 -1.30 -15.74 0.53
C VAL A 38 0.18 -16.05 0.32
N ASP A 39 0.57 -16.43 -0.89
CA ASP A 39 1.99 -16.50 -1.24
C ASP A 39 2.59 -15.09 -1.47
N GLY A 40 3.90 -14.96 -1.27
CA GLY A 40 4.59 -13.67 -1.33
C GLY A 40 4.53 -12.99 -2.69
N PRO A 41 4.86 -13.67 -3.80
CA PRO A 41 4.74 -13.10 -5.14
C PRO A 41 3.34 -12.59 -5.49
N THR A 42 2.28 -13.33 -5.14
CA THR A 42 0.90 -12.88 -5.36
C THR A 42 0.60 -11.60 -4.58
N ASN A 43 1.02 -11.51 -3.32
CA ASN A 43 0.87 -10.30 -2.49
C ASN A 43 1.62 -9.10 -3.08
N GLN A 44 2.86 -9.31 -3.52
CA GLN A 44 3.67 -8.28 -4.16
C GLN A 44 3.07 -7.80 -5.47
N ALA A 45 2.50 -8.71 -6.27
CA ALA A 45 1.85 -8.38 -7.53
C ALA A 45 0.56 -7.56 -7.34
N LYS A 46 -0.15 -7.78 -6.22
CA LYS A 46 -1.31 -6.96 -5.85
C LYS A 46 -0.92 -5.55 -5.46
N GLY A 47 0.11 -5.39 -4.63
CA GLY A 47 0.51 -4.08 -4.10
C GLY A 47 -0.65 -3.39 -3.37
N ASP A 48 -0.93 -2.14 -3.73
CA ASP A 48 -2.08 -1.37 -3.26
C ASP A 48 -3.25 -1.34 -4.25
N GLY A 49 -3.27 -2.27 -5.22
CA GLY A 49 -4.33 -2.35 -6.22
C GLY A 49 -5.71 -2.68 -5.62
N ASP A 50 -6.72 -1.99 -6.14
CA ASP A 50 -8.14 -2.27 -5.94
C ASP A 50 -8.68 -3.27 -6.98
N ALA A 51 -9.97 -3.61 -6.91
CA ALA A 51 -10.61 -4.53 -7.83
C ALA A 51 -10.58 -4.10 -9.32
N ALA A 52 -10.34 -2.81 -9.62
CA ALA A 52 -10.22 -2.32 -10.99
C ALA A 52 -8.81 -2.56 -11.57
N THR A 53 -7.80 -2.51 -10.71
CA THR A 53 -6.39 -2.56 -11.11
C THR A 53 -5.78 -3.95 -10.96
N TRP A 54 -6.28 -4.75 -10.01
CA TRP A 54 -5.80 -6.11 -9.79
C TRP A 54 -6.89 -7.06 -9.29
N LEU A 55 -6.86 -8.30 -9.78
CA LEU A 55 -7.69 -9.40 -9.28
C LEU A 55 -6.85 -10.68 -9.16
N PRO A 56 -7.16 -11.57 -8.20
CA PRO A 56 -6.42 -12.82 -8.04
C PRO A 56 -6.33 -13.62 -9.36
N PRO A 57 -5.17 -14.23 -9.66
CA PRO A 57 -5.01 -15.05 -10.86
C PRO A 57 -5.94 -16.27 -10.85
N ASN A 58 -6.27 -16.79 -9.67
CA ASN A 58 -7.29 -17.81 -9.50
C ASN A 58 -8.69 -17.22 -9.75
N LYS A 59 -9.22 -17.42 -10.96
CA LYS A 59 -10.53 -16.90 -11.37
C LYS A 59 -11.69 -17.42 -10.52
N ALA A 60 -11.63 -18.67 -10.06
CA ALA A 60 -12.69 -19.27 -9.24
C ALA A 60 -12.83 -18.58 -7.88
N PHE A 61 -11.77 -17.92 -7.40
CA PHE A 61 -11.76 -17.22 -6.10
C PHE A 61 -12.19 -15.74 -6.21
N ARG A 62 -12.37 -15.19 -7.42
CA ARG A 62 -12.61 -13.75 -7.59
C ARG A 62 -13.93 -13.26 -6.98
N CYS A 63 -14.97 -14.09 -7.04
CA CYS A 63 -16.27 -13.76 -6.43
C CYS A 63 -16.16 -13.60 -4.92
N GLU A 64 -15.56 -14.58 -4.24
CA GLU A 64 -15.33 -14.50 -2.79
C GLU A 64 -14.43 -13.31 -2.43
N TYR A 65 -13.34 -13.11 -3.18
CA TYR A 65 -12.41 -12.00 -2.96
C TYR A 65 -13.07 -10.63 -3.09
N VAL A 66 -13.87 -10.42 -4.14
CA VAL A 66 -14.58 -9.16 -4.37
C VAL A 66 -15.70 -8.96 -3.34
N ALA A 67 -16.47 -10.00 -2.99
CA ALA A 67 -17.48 -9.93 -1.95
C ALA A 67 -16.85 -9.55 -0.59
N ARG A 68 -15.67 -10.10 -0.28
CA ARG A 68 -14.93 -9.74 0.93
C ARG A 68 -14.47 -8.27 0.91
N GLN A 69 -13.96 -7.77 -0.21
CA GLN A 69 -13.64 -6.33 -0.34
C GLN A 69 -14.86 -5.45 -0.08
N VAL A 70 -16.02 -5.78 -0.66
CA VAL A 70 -17.28 -5.05 -0.44
C VAL A 70 -17.67 -5.06 1.04
N ALA A 71 -17.62 -6.22 1.70
CA ALA A 71 -17.95 -6.34 3.12
C ALA A 71 -17.02 -5.50 4.01
N VAL A 72 -15.71 -5.52 3.75
CA VAL A 72 -14.73 -4.68 4.46
C VAL A 72 -15.03 -3.19 4.22
N LYS A 73 -15.14 -2.76 2.95
CA LYS A 73 -15.38 -1.34 2.64
C LYS A 73 -16.70 -0.83 3.22
N ALA A 74 -17.76 -1.64 3.20
CA ALA A 74 -19.03 -1.31 3.84
C ALA A 74 -18.91 -1.16 5.37
N THR A 75 -18.20 -2.08 6.03
CA THR A 75 -18.01 -2.07 7.50
C THR A 75 -17.29 -0.79 7.95
N TYR A 76 -16.25 -0.38 7.23
CA TYR A 76 -15.43 0.78 7.59
C TYR A 76 -15.82 2.07 6.86
N LYS A 77 -16.94 2.06 6.13
CA LYS A 77 -17.47 3.21 5.37
C LYS A 77 -16.43 3.82 4.41
N LEU A 78 -15.63 2.96 3.79
CA LEU A 78 -14.66 3.35 2.76
C LEU A 78 -15.39 3.51 1.42
N TRP A 79 -15.08 4.55 0.66
CA TRP A 79 -15.69 4.74 -0.65
C TRP A 79 -15.00 3.89 -1.72
N VAL A 80 -15.73 3.68 -2.82
CA VAL A 80 -15.23 3.03 -4.04
C VAL A 80 -15.24 4.04 -5.17
N THR A 81 -14.25 3.97 -6.05
CA THR A 81 -14.27 4.76 -7.29
C THR A 81 -15.27 4.15 -8.27
N GLN A 82 -15.68 4.92 -9.29
CA GLN A 82 -16.56 4.37 -10.33
C GLN A 82 -15.93 3.16 -11.03
N ALA A 83 -14.63 3.23 -11.35
CA ALA A 83 -13.92 2.13 -12.02
C ALA A 83 -13.87 0.87 -11.16
N GLU A 84 -13.64 1.03 -9.85
CA GLU A 84 -13.66 -0.07 -8.88
C GLU A 84 -15.06 -0.67 -8.76
N HIS A 85 -16.08 0.17 -8.61
CA HIS A 85 -17.48 -0.26 -8.57
C HIS A 85 -17.85 -1.07 -9.81
N ASP A 86 -17.52 -0.59 -11.01
CA ASP A 86 -17.82 -1.29 -12.26
C ASP A 86 -17.08 -2.63 -12.35
N ALA A 87 -15.84 -2.70 -11.86
CA ALA A 87 -15.10 -3.95 -11.81
C ALA A 87 -15.73 -4.95 -10.83
N ILE A 88 -16.12 -4.50 -9.65
CA ILE A 88 -16.84 -5.29 -8.64
C ILE A 88 -18.14 -5.83 -9.25
N ALA A 89 -18.96 -4.95 -9.82
CA ALA A 89 -20.25 -5.31 -10.42
C ALA A 89 -20.09 -6.34 -11.54
N ARG A 90 -19.11 -6.15 -12.46
CA ARG A 90 -18.84 -7.12 -13.52
C ARG A 90 -18.50 -8.51 -12.99
N ILE A 91 -17.73 -8.61 -11.90
CA ILE A 91 -17.39 -9.90 -11.30
C ILE A 91 -18.61 -10.51 -10.63
N LEU A 92 -19.34 -9.75 -9.80
CA LEU A 92 -20.48 -10.27 -9.06
C LEU A 92 -21.65 -10.70 -9.96
N THR A 93 -21.83 -10.10 -11.13
CA THR A 93 -22.80 -10.58 -12.14
C THR A 93 -22.52 -12.02 -12.59
N THR A 94 -21.28 -12.50 -12.51
CA THR A 94 -20.93 -13.90 -12.85
C THR A 94 -21.21 -14.90 -11.72
N CYS A 95 -21.60 -14.41 -10.55
CA CYS A 95 -21.86 -15.21 -9.35
C CYS A 95 -22.99 -14.58 -8.53
N PRO A 96 -24.24 -14.63 -9.02
CA PRO A 96 -25.39 -13.99 -8.40
C PRO A 96 -25.71 -14.52 -7.00
N ASP A 97 -25.30 -15.75 -6.69
CA ASP A 97 -25.49 -16.38 -5.38
C ASP A 97 -24.32 -16.08 -4.40
N GLN A 98 -23.34 -15.26 -4.80
CA GLN A 98 -22.23 -14.88 -3.93
C GLN A 98 -22.73 -13.95 -2.82
N LEU A 99 -22.58 -14.43 -1.59
CA LEU A 99 -23.00 -13.69 -0.40
C LEU A 99 -21.84 -12.87 0.15
N LEU A 100 -22.16 -11.77 0.82
CA LEU A 100 -21.16 -11.00 1.56
C LEU A 100 -20.81 -11.75 2.86
N PRO A 101 -19.52 -11.91 3.18
CA PRO A 101 -19.11 -12.47 4.46
C PRO A 101 -19.52 -11.54 5.62
N ALA A 102 -20.00 -12.11 6.72
CA ALA A 102 -20.37 -11.36 7.92
C ALA A 102 -19.12 -10.81 8.64
N ALA A 103 -19.30 -9.65 9.30
CA ALA A 103 -18.24 -8.92 10.00
C ALA A 103 -17.76 -9.59 11.31
N ASP A 104 -18.43 -10.64 11.78
CA ASP A 104 -18.13 -11.34 13.03
C ASP A 104 -17.28 -12.61 12.85
N GLY A 105 -16.81 -12.90 11.64
CA GLY A 105 -15.93 -14.04 11.37
C GLY A 105 -16.61 -15.40 11.52
N ALA A 106 -17.94 -15.44 11.68
CA ALA A 106 -18.70 -16.68 11.67
C ALA A 106 -18.72 -17.26 10.25
N VAL A 107 -17.95 -18.34 10.06
CA VAL A 107 -18.08 -19.23 8.90
C VAL A 107 -19.55 -19.68 8.80
N GLY A 108 -20.29 -19.11 7.85
CA GLY A 108 -21.61 -19.60 7.45
C GLY A 108 -22.84 -18.77 7.85
N SER A 109 -22.72 -17.52 8.30
CA SER A 109 -23.90 -16.63 8.40
C SER A 109 -23.92 -15.67 7.22
N TYR A 110 -24.57 -16.12 6.15
CA TYR A 110 -24.80 -15.33 4.95
C TYR A 110 -26.13 -14.58 5.10
N VAL A 111 -26.07 -13.25 5.22
CA VAL A 111 -27.23 -12.41 4.91
C VAL A 111 -27.31 -12.29 3.40
N GLN A 112 -28.44 -12.73 2.86
CA GLN A 112 -28.82 -12.44 1.48
C GLN A 112 -28.79 -10.93 1.34
N ALA A 113 -28.00 -10.41 0.39
CA ALA A 113 -28.22 -9.07 -0.08
C ALA A 113 -29.60 -9.09 -0.72
N GLU A 114 -30.63 -8.69 0.03
CA GLU A 114 -31.85 -8.23 -0.60
C GLU A 114 -31.40 -7.18 -1.60
N ALA A 115 -31.72 -7.42 -2.88
CA ALA A 115 -31.48 -6.47 -3.94
C ALA A 115 -32.00 -5.13 -3.44
N ALA A 116 -31.09 -4.20 -3.16
CA ALA A 116 -31.47 -2.81 -3.04
C ALA A 116 -32.12 -2.50 -4.39
N ALA A 117 -33.44 -2.35 -4.37
CA ALA A 117 -34.19 -1.83 -5.49
C ALA A 117 -33.40 -0.63 -6.01
N GLU A 118 -33.16 -0.62 -7.31
CA GLU A 118 -32.67 0.55 -8.01
C GLU A 118 -33.47 1.75 -7.49
N PRO A 119 -32.81 2.80 -6.93
CA PRO A 119 -33.56 3.98 -6.51
C PRO A 119 -34.39 4.42 -7.73
N PRO A 120 -35.70 4.70 -7.56
CA PRO A 120 -36.51 5.14 -8.69
C PRO A 120 -35.80 6.34 -9.32
N ALA A 121 -35.69 6.32 -10.66
CA ALA A 121 -35.22 7.46 -11.40
C ALA A 121 -35.92 8.72 -10.85
N PRO A 122 -35.18 9.79 -10.50
CA PRO A 122 -35.79 10.97 -9.91
C PRO A 122 -36.86 11.49 -10.85
N GLU A 123 -38.10 11.64 -10.34
CA GLU A 123 -39.14 12.37 -11.05
C GLU A 123 -38.58 13.74 -11.47
N PRO A 124 -38.94 14.27 -12.66
CA PRO A 124 -38.49 15.59 -13.06
C PRO A 124 -39.05 16.62 -12.08
N VAL A 125 -38.19 17.08 -11.17
CA VAL A 125 -38.47 18.24 -10.32
C VAL A 125 -38.77 19.43 -11.22
N PRO A 126 -39.87 20.16 -11.00
CA PRO A 126 -40.14 21.38 -11.75
C PRO A 126 -38.99 22.35 -11.53
N VAL A 127 -38.36 22.75 -12.63
CA VAL A 127 -37.29 23.75 -12.62
C VAL A 127 -37.87 25.04 -12.03
N PRO A 128 -37.36 25.56 -10.90
CA PRO A 128 -37.84 26.82 -10.37
C PRO A 128 -37.49 27.96 -11.33
N ASP A 129 -38.33 29.00 -11.36
CA ASP A 129 -38.07 30.23 -12.10
C ASP A 129 -36.65 30.75 -11.80
N PRO A 130 -35.96 31.34 -12.80
CA PRO A 130 -34.59 31.78 -12.63
C PRO A 130 -34.53 32.84 -11.53
N VAL A 131 -33.99 32.44 -10.37
CA VAL A 131 -33.66 33.36 -9.30
C VAL A 131 -32.55 34.26 -9.84
N VAL A 132 -32.79 35.57 -9.84
CA VAL A 132 -31.76 36.57 -10.15
C VAL A 132 -30.68 36.44 -9.08
N VAL A 133 -29.60 35.74 -9.42
CA VAL A 133 -28.41 35.61 -8.58
C VAL A 133 -27.75 37.00 -8.56
N PRO A 134 -27.58 37.64 -7.39
CA PRO A 134 -26.84 38.89 -7.31
C PRO A 134 -25.40 38.65 -7.78
N GLU A 135 -24.86 39.63 -8.50
CA GLU A 135 -23.47 39.64 -8.99
C GLU A 135 -22.52 39.28 -7.84
N PRO A 136 -21.63 38.28 -8.02
CA PRO A 136 -20.83 37.77 -6.91
C PRO A 136 -19.84 38.85 -6.45
N GLU A 137 -19.98 39.24 -5.20
CA GLU A 137 -18.91 39.95 -4.49
C GLU A 137 -17.67 39.05 -4.53
N THR A 138 -16.60 39.54 -5.14
CA THR A 138 -15.35 38.80 -5.34
C THR A 138 -14.87 38.18 -4.04
N ALA A 139 -14.93 36.85 -3.96
CA ALA A 139 -14.31 36.08 -2.89
C ALA A 139 -12.82 36.45 -2.79
N PRO A 140 -12.25 36.56 -1.58
CA PRO A 140 -10.82 36.75 -1.45
C PRO A 140 -10.09 35.59 -2.12
N VAL A 141 -9.09 35.91 -2.94
CA VAL A 141 -8.18 34.91 -3.50
C VAL A 141 -7.46 34.26 -2.33
N ILE A 142 -7.90 33.07 -1.94
CA ILE A 142 -7.12 32.18 -1.08
C ILE A 142 -5.91 31.80 -1.92
N VAL A 143 -4.78 32.45 -1.67
CA VAL A 143 -3.49 31.95 -2.14
C VAL A 143 -3.35 30.55 -1.53
N PRO A 144 -3.20 29.49 -2.33
CA PRO A 144 -2.96 28.17 -1.76
C PRO A 144 -1.76 28.27 -0.84
N ASP A 145 -1.90 27.73 0.37
CA ASP A 145 -0.77 27.54 1.27
C ASP A 145 0.35 26.87 0.45
N PRO A 146 1.59 27.40 0.45
CA PRO A 146 2.66 26.81 -0.32
C PRO A 146 2.71 25.32 -0.03
N ALA A 147 2.69 24.52 -1.10
CA ALA A 147 2.75 23.07 -1.00
C ALA A 147 3.82 22.71 0.04
N PRO A 148 3.50 21.85 1.04
CA PRO A 148 4.48 21.47 2.04
C PRO A 148 5.75 21.05 1.30
N ALA A 149 6.87 21.65 1.70
CA ALA A 149 8.16 21.35 1.08
C ALA A 149 8.29 19.83 0.97
N PRO A 150 8.77 19.30 -0.17
CA PRO A 150 8.99 17.87 -0.28
C PRO A 150 9.77 17.41 0.96
N PRO A 151 9.42 16.26 1.56
CA PRO A 151 10.17 15.76 2.70
C PRO A 151 11.66 15.79 2.34
N PRO A 152 12.54 16.18 3.28
CA PRO A 152 13.97 16.19 3.00
C PRO A 152 14.32 14.84 2.37
N ALA A 153 15.07 14.88 1.27
CA ALA A 153 15.54 13.66 0.63
C ALA A 153 16.10 12.74 1.73
N PRO A 154 15.77 11.44 1.70
CA PRO A 154 16.31 10.52 2.69
C PRO A 154 17.80 10.75 2.77
N THR A 155 18.30 11.02 3.97
CA THR A 155 19.73 11.11 4.23
C THR A 155 20.36 9.85 3.63
N PRO A 156 21.44 9.96 2.83
CA PRO A 156 22.10 8.80 2.28
C PRO A 156 22.33 7.80 3.41
N GLN A 157 21.68 6.65 3.33
CA GLN A 157 21.93 5.57 4.27
C GLN A 157 23.41 5.22 4.12
N PRO A 158 24.21 5.17 5.20
CA PRO A 158 25.61 4.85 5.09
C PRO A 158 25.77 3.55 4.30
N GLU A 159 26.62 3.61 3.28
CA GLU A 159 27.09 2.46 2.50
C GLU A 159 27.43 1.33 3.49
N PRO A 160 26.95 0.09 3.29
CA PRO A 160 27.22 -1.00 4.22
C PRO A 160 28.74 -1.12 4.45
N GLU A 161 29.16 -0.98 5.70
CA GLU A 161 30.55 -1.13 6.09
C GLU A 161 31.07 -2.50 5.62
N PRO A 162 32.20 -2.56 4.89
CA PRO A 162 32.75 -3.83 4.47
C PRO A 162 33.30 -4.58 5.70
N ALA A 163 32.83 -5.81 5.93
CA ALA A 163 33.48 -6.78 6.83
C ALA A 163 34.38 -7.75 6.01
N PRO A 164 35.48 -8.32 6.55
CA PRO A 164 35.97 -8.29 7.94
C PRO A 164 37.27 -7.47 8.15
N ALA A 165 37.47 -7.03 9.39
CA ALA A 165 38.56 -6.16 9.88
C ALA A 165 40.00 -6.74 9.87
N PHE A 166 40.28 -7.82 9.11
CA PHE A 166 41.62 -8.40 9.10
C PHE A 166 41.92 -9.21 7.83
N TYR A 167 42.92 -8.77 7.07
CA TYR A 167 43.45 -9.55 5.95
C TYR A 167 44.47 -10.58 6.45
N LYS A 168 44.39 -11.82 5.94
CA LYS A 168 45.34 -12.88 6.30
C LYS A 168 46.77 -12.52 5.86
N ASN A 169 46.91 -12.08 4.61
CA ASN A 169 48.16 -11.74 3.92
C ASN A 169 47.87 -10.79 2.74
N CYS A 170 48.91 -10.35 2.02
CA CYS A 170 48.76 -9.45 0.87
C CYS A 170 47.99 -10.00 -0.32
N ASP A 171 47.91 -11.33 -0.48
CA ASP A 171 47.09 -11.93 -1.53
C ASP A 171 45.59 -11.69 -1.26
N ALA A 172 45.17 -11.77 0.01
CA ALA A 172 43.81 -11.43 0.41
C ALA A 172 43.49 -9.94 0.20
N VAL A 173 44.46 -9.05 0.44
CA VAL A 173 44.31 -7.60 0.22
C VAL A 173 44.12 -7.30 -1.27
N ARG A 174 44.93 -7.92 -2.15
CA ARG A 174 44.82 -7.76 -3.60
C ARG A 174 43.54 -8.38 -4.16
N ALA A 175 43.16 -9.57 -3.69
CA ALA A 175 41.91 -10.23 -4.10
C ALA A 175 40.67 -9.42 -3.72
N ALA A 176 40.72 -8.65 -2.64
CA ALA A 176 39.67 -7.73 -2.21
C ALA A 176 39.70 -6.38 -2.94
N GLY A 177 40.69 -6.13 -3.82
CA GLY A 177 40.86 -4.84 -4.49
C GLY A 177 41.32 -3.71 -3.57
N ALA A 178 41.86 -4.03 -2.39
CA ALA A 178 42.23 -3.07 -1.36
C ALA A 178 43.74 -2.76 -1.31
N ALA A 179 44.53 -3.22 -2.29
CA ALA A 179 45.97 -2.98 -2.35
C ALA A 179 46.27 -1.76 -3.25
N PRO A 180 47.21 -0.87 -2.85
CA PRO A 180 47.93 -0.83 -1.57
C PRO A 180 47.02 -0.42 -0.39
N ILE A 181 47.27 -0.99 0.80
CA ILE A 181 46.48 -0.72 2.02
C ILE A 181 47.27 0.17 2.99
N TYR A 182 46.67 1.26 3.46
CA TYR A 182 47.40 2.29 4.22
C TYR A 182 47.14 2.21 5.73
N GLU A 183 48.10 2.66 6.54
CA GLU A 183 47.94 2.76 7.99
C GLU A 183 46.68 3.55 8.37
N GLY A 184 45.87 2.99 9.26
CA GLY A 184 44.56 3.54 9.65
C GLY A 184 43.38 3.08 8.79
N GLN A 185 43.60 2.41 7.66
CA GLN A 185 42.51 1.81 6.88
C GLN A 185 41.99 0.52 7.53
N PRO A 186 40.68 0.23 7.42
CA PRO A 186 40.10 -1.03 7.89
C PRO A 186 40.82 -2.26 7.31
N GLY A 187 41.34 -3.12 8.19
CA GLY A 187 42.09 -4.32 7.81
C GLY A 187 43.60 -4.12 7.67
N TYR A 188 44.13 -2.89 7.78
CA TYR A 188 45.57 -2.66 7.87
C TYR A 188 46.15 -3.34 9.12
N SER A 189 47.36 -3.89 8.97
CA SER A 189 48.14 -4.36 10.11
C SER A 189 49.63 -4.31 9.77
N ARG A 190 50.48 -4.04 10.77
CA ARG A 190 51.96 -4.03 10.66
C ARG A 190 52.60 -5.26 10.02
N LYS A 191 51.88 -6.38 9.93
CA LYS A 191 52.35 -7.61 9.26
C LYS A 191 52.21 -7.57 7.73
N LEU A 192 51.44 -6.61 7.20
CA LEU A 192 51.23 -6.38 5.77
C LEU A 192 52.20 -5.34 5.21
N ASP A 193 52.83 -4.57 6.10
CA ASP A 193 53.75 -3.48 5.86
C ASP A 193 55.16 -3.97 6.22
N ARG A 194 55.90 -4.40 5.20
CA ARG A 194 57.15 -5.15 5.37
C ARG A 194 58.30 -4.27 5.84
N ASP A 195 58.32 -3.04 5.38
CA ASP A 195 59.36 -2.03 5.63
C ASP A 195 58.95 -1.03 6.71
N GLY A 196 57.67 -0.97 7.07
CA GLY A 196 57.15 -0.23 8.22
C GLY A 196 56.88 1.24 7.93
N ASP A 197 56.63 1.59 6.67
CA ASP A 197 56.49 2.96 6.19
C ASP A 197 55.03 3.47 6.22
N GLY A 198 54.09 2.61 6.60
CA GLY A 198 52.65 2.88 6.63
C GLY A 198 51.91 2.45 5.36
N VAL A 199 52.57 1.80 4.40
CA VAL A 199 51.99 1.28 3.16
C VAL A 199 52.12 -0.25 3.13
N GLY A 200 51.00 -0.93 3.36
CA GLY A 200 50.91 -2.39 3.28
C GLY A 200 50.71 -2.90 1.84
N CYS A 201 51.37 -3.99 1.53
CA CYS A 201 51.16 -4.76 0.29
C CYS A 201 51.43 -4.01 -1.03
N GLU A 202 52.44 -3.13 -1.03
CA GLU A 202 53.13 -2.66 -2.23
C GLU A 202 53.69 -3.80 -3.11
#